data_AF-A0A7Y5A6Z5-F1
#
_entry.id   AF-A0A7Y5A6Z5-F1
#
_cell.length_a   1.000
_cell.length_b   1.000
_cell.length_c   1.000
_cell.angle_alpha   90.00
_cell.angle_beta   90.00
_cell.angle_gamma   90.00
#
_symmetry.space_group_name_H-M   'P 1'
#
loop_
_entity.id
_entity.type
_entity.pdbx_description
1 polymer ?
#
loop_
_entity_poly.entity_id
_entity_poly.type
_entity_poly.pdbx_seq_one_letter_code
_entity_poly.pdbx_strand_id
1 'polypeptide(L)' 'MGKPLDDRFTRFNNKLTEGEDFYLENGYRVLTKEYLTKRGYCCSNGCRHCPYWPKHIKGNTNLE' A
#
# COMPACT_ATOMS: atom_id res chain seq x y z
N MET A 1 -6.35 24.20 25.66
CA MET A 1 -7.51 23.80 24.84
C MET A 1 -7.02 23.62 23.39
N GLY A 2 -6.44 22.46 23.09
CA GLY A 2 -5.98 22.10 21.76
C GLY A 2 -7.14 21.54 20.95
N LYS A 3 -7.25 21.99 19.70
CA LYS A 3 -8.46 21.91 18.87
C LYS A 3 -8.88 20.44 18.61
N PRO A 4 -10.19 20.16 18.52
CA PRO A 4 -10.71 18.82 18.27
C PRO A 4 -10.17 18.28 16.95
N LEU A 5 -9.96 16.97 16.93
CA LEU A 5 -9.43 16.19 15.82
C LEU A 5 -10.47 16.08 14.67
N ASP A 6 -10.96 17.20 14.16
CA ASP A 6 -11.61 17.28 12.86
C ASP A 6 -10.60 17.80 11.84
N ASP A 7 -9.77 16.89 11.35
CA ASP A 7 -9.08 17.13 10.10
C ASP A 7 -9.21 15.88 9.26
N ARG A 8 -10.24 15.89 8.42
CA ARG A 8 -10.52 14.90 7.38
C ARG A 8 -9.40 14.85 6.32
N PHE A 9 -8.29 15.57 6.52
CA PHE A 9 -7.16 15.76 5.62
C PHE A 9 -5.79 15.30 6.18
N THR A 10 -5.66 14.95 7.46
CA THR A 10 -4.38 14.55 8.10
C THR A 10 -4.37 13.04 8.33
N ARG A 11 -4.73 12.24 7.31
CA ARG A 11 -4.93 10.79 7.53
C ARG A 11 -3.80 9.85 7.14
N PHE A 12 -2.63 10.34 6.71
CA PHE A 12 -1.54 9.43 6.34
C PHE A 12 -0.17 9.94 6.75
N ASN A 13 0.15 9.78 8.04
CA ASN A 13 1.53 9.50 8.42
C ASN A 13 1.87 8.07 7.93
N ASN A 14 2.01 7.89 6.61
CA ASN A 14 2.41 6.62 6.01
C ASN A 14 3.92 6.47 6.17
N LYS A 15 4.37 6.27 7.41
CA LYS A 15 5.70 5.71 7.66
C LYS A 15 5.66 4.28 7.14
N LEU A 16 6.35 4.04 6.03
CA LEU A 16 6.60 2.69 5.53
C LEU A 16 7.57 2.01 6.50
N THR A 17 7.20 0.83 6.98
CA THR A 17 8.04 0.03 7.87
C THR A 17 8.80 -1.01 7.05
N GLU A 18 10.13 -0.99 7.11
CA GLU A 18 10.97 -2.02 6.50
C GLU A 18 10.74 -3.38 7.19
N GLY A 19 10.56 -4.44 6.40
CA GLY A 19 10.19 -5.77 6.86
C GLY A 19 8.68 -6.03 6.87
N GLU A 20 7.84 -5.00 6.99
CA GLU A 20 6.38 -5.13 6.95
C GLU A 20 5.80 -4.63 5.62
N ASP A 21 6.06 -3.37 5.27
CA ASP A 21 5.50 -2.75 4.07
C ASP A 21 6.38 -2.93 2.83
N PHE A 22 7.69 -2.99 3.03
CA PHE A 22 8.67 -3.21 1.98
C PHE A 22 9.94 -3.85 2.54
N TYR A 23 10.78 -4.39 1.67
CA TYR A 23 12.13 -4.80 2.00
C TYR A 23 13.10 -4.34 0.90
N LEU A 24 14.39 -4.25 1.22
CA LEU A 24 15.42 -3.93 0.25
C LEU A 24 15.96 -5.21 -0.40
N GLU A 25 15.88 -5.27 -1.73
CA GLU A 25 16.43 -6.35 -2.53
C GLU A 25 17.27 -5.73 -3.65
N ASN A 26 18.57 -6.07 -3.70
CA ASN A 26 19.49 -5.53 -4.71
C ASN A 26 19.51 -4.00 -4.82
N GLY A 27 19.31 -3.29 -3.69
CA GLY A 27 19.23 -1.82 -3.66
C GLY A 27 17.88 -1.23 -4.08
N TYR A 28 16.89 -2.07 -4.41
CA TYR A 28 15.53 -1.66 -4.74
C TYR A 28 14.57 -1.93 -3.59
N ARG A 29 13.57 -1.06 -3.40
CA ARG A 29 12.48 -1.29 -2.47
C ARG A 29 11.45 -2.21 -3.12
N VAL A 30 11.28 -3.40 -2.56
CA VAL A 30 10.26 -4.36 -2.97
C VAL A 30 9.09 -4.27 -1.99
N LEU A 31 7.93 -3.83 -2.48
CA LEU A 31 6.72 -3.72 -1.68
C LEU A 31 6.15 -5.11 -1.36
N THR A 32 5.67 -5.28 -0.13
CA THR A 32 5.03 -6.52 0.31
C THR A 32 3.57 -6.58 -0.14
N LYS A 33 2.99 -7.79 -0.10
CA LYS A 33 1.56 -8.00 -0.30
C LYS A 33 0.75 -7.13 0.65
N GLU A 34 1.21 -7.02 1.91
CA GLU A 34 0.49 -6.31 2.98
C GLU A 34 0.40 -4.81 2.72
N TYR A 35 1.50 -4.18 2.30
CA TYR A 35 1.46 -2.77 1.90
C TYR A 35 0.53 -2.53 0.71
N LEU A 36 0.60 -3.41 -0.30
CA LEU A 36 -0.26 -3.30 -1.47
C LEU A 36 -1.74 -3.45 -1.08
N THR A 37 -2.07 -4.30 -0.10
CA THR A 37 -3.42 -4.40 0.45
C THR A 37 -3.82 -3.13 1.21
N LYS A 38 -2.96 -2.60 2.10
CA LYS A 38 -3.20 -1.35 2.86
C LYS A 38 -3.42 -0.15 1.93
N ARG A 39 -2.73 -0.11 0.78
CA ARG A 39 -2.93 0.91 -0.28
C ARG A 39 -4.35 0.92 -0.84
N GLY A 40 -5.02 -0.23 -0.85
CA GLY A 40 -6.45 -0.34 -1.15
C GLY A 40 -6.82 -0.25 -2.64
N TYR A 41 -5.86 -0.24 -3.58
CA TYR A 41 -6.15 -0.36 -5.01
C TYR A 41 -4.98 -0.94 -5.82
N CYS A 42 -5.31 -1.65 -6.90
CA CYS A 42 -4.36 -2.14 -7.88
C CYS A 42 -3.94 -1.03 -8.85
N CYS A 43 -2.63 -0.87 -9.04
CA CYS A 43 -2.05 0.15 -9.93
C CYS A 43 -1.72 -0.36 -11.34
N SER A 44 -1.93 -1.64 -11.62
CA SER A 44 -1.58 -2.31 -12.90
C SER A 44 -0.11 -2.30 -13.30
N ASN A 45 0.83 -2.03 -12.38
CA ASN A 45 2.27 -2.03 -12.68
C ASN A 45 2.91 -3.43 -12.73
N GLY A 46 2.14 -4.52 -12.69
CA GLY A 46 2.70 -5.87 -12.77
C GLY A 46 3.49 -6.30 -11.53
N CYS A 47 3.06 -5.92 -10.32
CA CYS A 47 3.76 -6.21 -9.08
C CYS A 47 3.87 -7.73 -8.83
N ARG A 48 5.06 -8.21 -8.42
CA ARG A 48 5.28 -9.64 -8.11
C ARG A 48 4.40 -10.15 -6.97
N HIS A 49 4.13 -9.31 -5.97
CA HIS A 49 3.29 -9.62 -4.81
C HIS A 49 1.89 -9.01 -4.89
N CYS A 50 1.34 -8.86 -6.11
CA CYS A 50 0.02 -8.27 -6.29
C CYS A 50 -1.03 -9.04 -5.47
N PRO A 51 -1.73 -8.41 -4.50
CA PRO A 51 -2.73 -9.09 -3.68
C PRO A 51 -4.08 -9.23 -4.38
N TYR A 52 -4.24 -8.69 -5.59
CA TYR A 52 -5.53 -8.47 -6.22
C TYR A 52 -5.85 -9.55 -7.26
N TRP A 53 -7.11 -9.97 -7.30
CA TRP A 53 -7.66 -10.85 -8.32
C TRP A 53 -8.91 -10.24 -8.97
N PRO A 54 -9.06 -10.25 -10.31
CA PRO A 54 -8.05 -10.58 -11.31
C PRO A 54 -6.80 -9.67 -11.22
N LYS A 55 -5.64 -10.25 -11.52
CA LYS A 55 -4.34 -9.58 -11.36
C LYS A 55 -4.19 -8.41 -12.34
N HIS A 56 -3.57 -7.33 -11.85
CA HIS A 56 -3.12 -6.18 -12.63
C HIS A 56 -4.23 -5.38 -13.33
N ILE A 57 -5.45 -5.41 -12.81
CA ILE A 57 -6.57 -4.58 -13.30
C ILE A 57 -6.59 -3.23 -12.57
N LYS A 58 -6.52 -2.13 -13.32
CA LYS A 58 -6.32 -0.79 -12.74
C LYS A 58 -7.54 -0.40 -11.91
N GLY A 59 -7.31 0.01 -10.67
CA GLY A 59 -8.38 0.34 -9.72
C GLY A 59 -9.08 -0.87 -9.11
N ASN A 60 -8.63 -2.10 -9.39
CA ASN A 60 -9.18 -3.28 -8.73
C ASN A 60 -8.91 -3.23 -7.22
N THR A 61 -9.92 -3.54 -6.42
CA THR A 61 -9.85 -3.61 -4.95
C THR A 61 -10.15 -5.02 -4.43
N ASN A 62 -10.47 -5.97 -5.32
CA ASN A 62 -10.77 -7.35 -4.96
C ASN A 62 -9.49 -8.11 -4.68
N LEU A 63 -9.37 -8.64 -3.46
CA LEU A 63 -8.21 -9.40 -3.00
C LEU A 63 -8.35 -10.89 -3.38
N GLU A 64 -7.20 -11.56 -3.54
CA GLU A 64 -7.09 -13.02 -3.71
C GLU A 64 -7.02 -13.77 -2.38
#